data_AF-A0A1I4D042-F1
#
_entry.id   AF-A0A1I4D042-F1
#
_cell.length_a   1.000
_cell.length_b   1.000
_cell.length_c   1.000
_cell.angle_alpha   90.00
_cell.angle_beta   90.00
_cell.angle_gamma   90.00
#
_symmetry.space_group_name_H-M   'P 1'
#
loop_
_entity.id
_entity.type
_entity.pdbx_description
1 polymer ?
#
loop_
_entity_poly.entity_id
_entity_poly.type
_entity_poly.pdbx_seq_one_letter_code
_entity_poly.pdbx_strand_id
1 'polypeptide(L)'
;MSAGHSHGHGHSHGHGALEDRRRLAVVLGLTATVLVVQVIGALVSGSLALLADAGHMFTDAAGLGIALVAATLALRPATPRRTWGYHRAEVLGATLQAAVLLAVGGWIMIESIRRLFDPPEISSTAVLVFGAVGLLANVIAIVVLTRGGRSSNVNMRAALLEVVNDTLGSVAVLAAAGVIALTGWQQADAVASLVIAVLIIPRTLKLLRETVGVLLESAPPGLDLDDVRRHLLALPHVLDVHDLHATQITSGLPVLSAHVVVEDSCFSDGHAPQVLDQLQTCLAEHFPVSVGHSTFQLEMAGHAAHELHAHV
;
A
#
# COMPACT_ATOMS: atom_id res chain seq x y z
N MET A 1 -21.24 50.93 30.37
CA MET A 1 -20.33 51.68 29.49
C MET A 1 -19.52 50.69 28.67
N SER A 2 -19.49 50.96 27.37
CA SER A 2 -18.76 50.34 26.25
C SER A 2 -18.97 48.86 25.89
N ALA A 3 -19.24 48.71 24.59
CA ALA A 3 -19.40 47.50 23.81
C ALA A 3 -18.05 46.95 23.32
N GLY A 4 -18.08 45.70 22.87
CA GLY A 4 -17.04 45.07 22.07
C GLY A 4 -17.61 43.88 21.30
N HIS A 5 -18.22 44.14 20.14
CA HIS A 5 -18.51 43.12 19.14
C HIS A 5 -17.21 42.67 18.48
N SER A 6 -16.96 41.36 18.39
CA SER A 6 -15.99 40.78 17.45
C SER A 6 -16.66 39.71 16.61
N HIS A 7 -16.70 39.95 15.30
CA HIS A 7 -17.08 39.00 14.28
C HIS A 7 -15.86 38.14 13.92
N GLY A 8 -15.94 36.83 14.17
CA GLY A 8 -14.99 35.84 13.65
C GLY A 8 -15.63 35.03 12.53
N HIS A 9 -15.25 35.28 11.29
CA HIS A 9 -15.52 34.43 10.14
C HIS A 9 -14.53 33.25 10.10
N GLY A 10 -15.01 32.07 9.68
CA GLY A 10 -14.17 30.93 9.26
C GLY A 10 -14.54 29.62 9.98
N HIS A 11 -14.68 28.46 9.35
CA HIS A 11 -14.55 28.05 7.95
C HIS A 11 -15.50 26.87 7.71
N SER A 12 -16.18 26.88 6.57
CA SER A 12 -17.01 25.79 6.05
C SER A 12 -16.15 24.60 5.63
N HIS A 13 -15.98 23.59 6.49
CA HIS A 13 -15.33 22.31 6.14
C HIS A 13 -16.30 21.23 5.62
N GLY A 14 -17.56 21.57 5.35
CA GLY A 14 -18.59 20.61 4.91
C GLY A 14 -18.62 20.31 3.40
N HIS A 15 -18.04 21.16 2.54
CA HIS A 15 -18.20 21.03 1.09
C HIS A 15 -17.09 20.24 0.38
N GLY A 16 -15.88 20.13 0.93
CA GLY A 16 -14.76 19.42 0.29
C GLY A 16 -14.87 17.89 0.37
N ALA A 17 -15.19 17.33 1.54
CA ALA A 17 -15.21 15.88 1.74
C ALA A 17 -16.30 15.14 0.95
N LEU A 18 -17.45 15.79 0.70
CA LEU A 18 -18.52 15.25 -0.14
C LEU A 18 -18.17 15.34 -1.64
N GLU A 19 -17.48 16.41 -2.04
CA GLU A 19 -17.04 16.60 -3.43
C GLU A 19 -15.90 15.63 -3.79
N ASP A 20 -14.96 15.38 -2.88
CA ASP A 20 -13.91 14.38 -3.02
C ASP A 20 -14.46 12.95 -3.06
N ARG A 21 -15.46 12.63 -2.21
CA ARG A 21 -16.17 11.34 -2.28
C ARG A 21 -16.92 11.14 -3.59
N ARG A 22 -17.57 12.19 -4.11
CA ARG A 22 -18.27 12.13 -5.40
C ARG A 22 -17.28 11.96 -6.55
N ARG A 23 -16.13 12.64 -6.51
CA ARG A 23 -15.05 12.49 -7.50
C ARG A 23 -14.46 11.07 -7.48
N LEU A 24 -14.18 10.52 -6.30
CA LEU A 24 -13.69 9.15 -6.14
C LEU A 24 -14.72 8.12 -6.64
N ALA A 25 -16.01 8.31 -6.35
CA ALA A 25 -17.06 7.43 -6.86
C ALA A 25 -17.18 7.49 -8.39
N VAL A 26 -17.03 8.67 -8.99
CA VAL A 26 -17.01 8.85 -10.46
C VAL A 26 -15.78 8.18 -11.08
N VAL A 27 -14.60 8.34 -10.50
CA VAL A 27 -13.36 7.68 -10.98
C VAL A 27 -13.47 6.17 -10.84
N LEU A 28 -14.00 5.66 -9.73
CA LEU A 28 -14.25 4.23 -9.54
C LEU A 28 -15.26 3.70 -10.56
N GLY A 29 -16.35 4.42 -10.81
CA GLY A 29 -17.35 4.05 -11.82
C GLY A 29 -16.77 4.04 -13.23
N LEU A 30 -15.92 5.01 -13.57
CA LEU A 30 -15.20 5.06 -14.84
C LEU A 30 -14.25 3.87 -14.98
N THR A 31 -13.42 3.61 -13.96
CA THR A 31 -12.46 2.50 -13.93
C THR A 31 -13.16 1.16 -14.06
N ALA A 32 -14.27 0.96 -13.33
CA ALA A 32 -15.07 -0.25 -13.42
C ALA A 32 -15.71 -0.43 -14.82
N THR A 33 -16.13 0.68 -15.45
CA THR A 33 -16.67 0.63 -16.82
C THR A 33 -15.59 0.25 -17.83
N VAL A 34 -14.41 0.87 -17.73
CA VAL A 34 -13.26 0.57 -18.61
C VAL A 34 -12.82 -0.88 -18.43
N LEU A 35 -12.75 -1.36 -17.19
CA LEU A 35 -12.47 -2.76 -16.89
C LEU A 35 -13.43 -3.70 -17.62
N VAL A 36 -14.75 -3.46 -17.51
CA VAL A 36 -15.75 -4.30 -18.19
C VAL A 36 -15.55 -4.27 -19.70
N VAL A 37 -15.32 -3.08 -20.26
CA VAL A 37 -15.05 -2.88 -21.69
C VAL A 37 -13.80 -3.64 -22.13
N GLN A 38 -12.72 -3.60 -21.37
CA GLN A 38 -11.48 -4.30 -21.69
C GLN A 38 -11.60 -5.83 -21.53
N VAL A 39 -12.29 -6.31 -20.50
CA VAL A 39 -12.56 -7.76 -20.35
C VAL A 39 -13.37 -8.27 -21.54
N ILE A 40 -14.44 -7.57 -21.93
CA ILE A 40 -15.21 -7.91 -23.14
C ILE A 40 -14.30 -7.86 -24.36
N GLY A 41 -13.50 -6.82 -24.51
CA GLY A 41 -12.57 -6.68 -25.61
C GLY A 41 -11.55 -7.81 -25.69
N ALA A 42 -10.99 -8.25 -24.57
CA ALA A 42 -10.04 -9.36 -24.49
C ALA A 42 -10.69 -10.68 -24.91
N LEU A 43 -11.90 -10.96 -24.43
CA LEU A 43 -12.65 -12.16 -24.78
C LEU A 43 -13.06 -12.17 -26.26
N VAL A 44 -13.52 -11.04 -26.80
CA VAL A 44 -13.94 -10.91 -28.21
C VAL A 44 -12.75 -10.97 -29.15
N SER A 45 -11.61 -10.37 -28.77
CA SER A 45 -10.43 -10.32 -29.63
C SER A 45 -9.53 -11.54 -29.54
N GLY A 46 -9.61 -12.31 -28.45
CA GLY A 46 -8.65 -13.35 -28.11
C GLY A 46 -7.30 -12.82 -27.61
N SER A 47 -7.14 -11.50 -27.45
CA SER A 47 -5.89 -10.84 -27.08
C SER A 47 -5.55 -11.09 -25.62
N LEU A 48 -4.36 -11.66 -25.41
CA LEU A 48 -3.80 -11.84 -24.07
C LEU A 48 -3.26 -10.53 -23.52
N ALA A 49 -2.81 -9.61 -24.39
CA ALA A 49 -2.25 -8.33 -23.96
C ALA A 49 -3.36 -7.43 -23.38
N LEU A 50 -4.53 -7.43 -24.03
CA LEU A 50 -5.71 -6.72 -23.53
C LEU A 50 -6.26 -7.36 -22.24
N LEU A 51 -6.14 -8.69 -22.11
CA LEU A 51 -6.49 -9.40 -20.86
C LEU A 51 -5.54 -9.05 -19.71
N ALA A 52 -4.24 -8.88 -20.00
CA ALA A 52 -3.24 -8.46 -19.02
C ALA A 52 -3.52 -7.04 -18.49
N ASP A 53 -3.82 -6.11 -19.40
CA ASP A 53 -4.22 -4.74 -19.05
C ASP A 53 -5.50 -4.73 -18.20
N ALA A 54 -6.50 -5.52 -18.59
CA ALA A 54 -7.74 -5.69 -17.82
C ALA A 54 -7.50 -6.30 -16.42
N GLY A 55 -6.59 -7.28 -16.33
CA GLY A 55 -6.22 -7.92 -15.06
C GLY A 55 -5.60 -6.93 -14.08
N HIS A 56 -4.71 -6.05 -14.56
CA HIS A 56 -4.14 -4.97 -13.76
C HIS A 56 -5.23 -4.03 -13.24
N MET A 57 -6.05 -3.50 -14.16
CA MET A 57 -7.16 -2.59 -13.85
C MET A 57 -8.15 -3.16 -12.85
N PHE A 58 -8.44 -4.47 -12.94
CA PHE A 58 -9.28 -5.17 -11.96
C PHE A 58 -8.67 -5.11 -10.57
N THR A 59 -7.38 -5.40 -10.48
CA THR A 59 -6.70 -5.43 -9.17
C THR A 59 -6.57 -4.04 -8.57
N ASP A 60 -6.41 -2.99 -9.37
CA ASP A 60 -6.38 -1.61 -8.86
C ASP A 60 -7.75 -1.18 -8.35
N ALA A 61 -8.82 -1.51 -9.09
CA ALA A 61 -10.19 -1.28 -8.65
C ALA A 61 -10.52 -2.08 -7.37
N ALA A 62 -10.10 -3.34 -7.31
CA ALA A 62 -10.27 -4.18 -6.13
C ALA A 62 -9.50 -3.62 -4.93
N GLY A 63 -8.27 -3.14 -5.13
CA GLY A 63 -7.45 -2.52 -4.09
C GLY A 63 -8.06 -1.25 -3.54
N LEU A 64 -8.59 -0.38 -4.40
CA LEU A 64 -9.32 0.80 -3.98
C LEU A 64 -10.59 0.42 -3.18
N GLY A 65 -11.32 -0.61 -3.63
CA GLY A 65 -12.48 -1.15 -2.91
C GLY A 65 -12.11 -1.67 -1.52
N ILE A 66 -11.03 -2.45 -1.42
CA ILE A 66 -10.48 -2.98 -0.16
C ILE A 66 -10.05 -1.82 0.75
N ALA A 67 -9.34 -0.83 0.23
CA ALA A 67 -8.91 0.34 0.99
C ALA A 67 -10.10 1.13 1.55
N LEU A 68 -11.16 1.31 0.77
CA LEU A 68 -12.40 1.97 1.22
C LEU A 68 -13.10 1.17 2.32
N VAL A 69 -13.20 -0.15 2.16
CA VAL A 69 -13.78 -1.04 3.18
C VAL A 69 -12.92 -1.00 4.44
N ALA A 70 -11.60 -1.09 4.32
CA ALA A 70 -10.66 -1.04 5.43
C ALA A 70 -10.74 0.30 6.18
N ALA A 71 -10.76 1.43 5.47
CA ALA A 71 -10.94 2.75 6.07
C ALA A 71 -12.28 2.86 6.81
N THR A 72 -13.35 2.27 6.26
CA THR A 72 -14.67 2.25 6.92
C THR A 72 -14.66 1.34 8.16
N LEU A 73 -13.95 0.21 8.11
CA LEU A 73 -13.80 -0.69 9.24
C LEU A 73 -12.89 -0.10 10.33
N ALA A 74 -11.88 0.70 9.96
CA ALA A 74 -11.00 1.40 10.89
C ALA A 74 -11.72 2.46 11.74
N LEU A 75 -12.87 2.98 11.26
CA LEU A 75 -13.73 3.87 12.04
C LEU A 75 -14.54 3.13 13.12
N ARG A 76 -14.57 1.78 13.10
CA ARG A 76 -15.25 1.03 14.15
C ARG A 76 -14.37 0.99 15.40
N PRO A 77 -14.96 1.23 16.59
CA PRO A 77 -14.20 1.18 17.83
C PRO A 77 -13.62 -0.21 18.05
N ALA A 78 -12.45 -0.25 18.70
CA ALA A 78 -11.86 -1.48 19.19
C ALA A 78 -12.85 -2.20 20.14
N THR A 79 -12.81 -3.54 20.14
CA THR A 79 -13.65 -4.35 21.02
C THR A 79 -12.74 -5.18 21.94
N PRO A 80 -13.23 -5.71 23.08
CA PRO A 80 -12.41 -6.56 23.95
C PRO A 80 -11.82 -7.79 23.24
N ARG A 81 -12.47 -8.28 22.17
CA ARG A 81 -11.95 -9.39 21.33
C ARG A 81 -11.03 -8.93 20.20
N ARG A 82 -11.02 -7.63 19.88
CA ARG A 82 -10.22 -7.00 18.82
C ARG A 82 -9.65 -5.71 19.38
N THR A 83 -8.61 -5.85 20.19
CA THR A 83 -7.97 -4.77 20.94
C THR A 83 -7.39 -3.69 20.03
N TRP A 84 -6.90 -4.10 18.85
CA TRP A 84 -6.48 -3.23 17.75
C TRP A 84 -7.58 -2.94 16.71
N GLY A 85 -8.84 -3.23 17.02
CA GLY A 85 -9.94 -3.05 16.08
C GLY A 85 -9.78 -3.87 14.79
N TYR A 86 -9.98 -3.23 13.64
CA TYR A 86 -10.00 -3.87 12.32
C TYR A 86 -8.83 -3.45 11.44
N HIS A 87 -7.77 -2.85 11.99
CA HIS A 87 -6.65 -2.31 11.21
C HIS A 87 -5.96 -3.36 10.32
N ARG A 88 -5.80 -4.60 10.78
CA ARG A 88 -5.22 -5.70 9.98
C ARG A 88 -6.06 -6.13 8.76
N ALA A 89 -7.33 -5.71 8.65
CA ALA A 89 -8.17 -6.04 7.49
C ALA A 89 -7.62 -5.43 6.19
N GLU A 90 -6.98 -4.26 6.28
CA GLU A 90 -6.28 -3.61 5.16
C GLU A 90 -5.18 -4.52 4.60
N VAL A 91 -4.28 -4.98 5.49
CA VAL A 91 -3.14 -5.84 5.16
C VAL A 91 -3.60 -7.16 4.55
N LEU A 92 -4.64 -7.78 5.11
CA LEU A 92 -5.21 -9.02 4.59
C LEU A 92 -5.78 -8.84 3.18
N GLY A 93 -6.52 -7.75 2.95
CA GLY A 93 -7.07 -7.44 1.64
C GLY A 93 -5.97 -7.17 0.61
N ALA A 94 -4.96 -6.35 0.96
CA ALA A 94 -3.82 -6.09 0.10
C ALA A 94 -3.02 -7.36 -0.24
N THR A 95 -2.84 -8.26 0.74
CA THR A 95 -2.19 -9.57 0.53
C THR A 95 -2.97 -10.43 -0.45
N LEU A 96 -4.30 -10.52 -0.28
CA LEU A 96 -5.17 -11.29 -1.16
C LEU A 96 -5.17 -10.74 -2.59
N GLN A 97 -5.25 -9.42 -2.74
CA GLN A 97 -5.16 -8.74 -4.04
C GLN A 97 -3.83 -9.02 -4.73
N ALA A 98 -2.70 -8.87 -4.02
CA ALA A 98 -1.38 -9.14 -4.58
C ALA A 98 -1.22 -10.61 -4.99
N ALA A 99 -1.75 -11.55 -4.18
CA ALA A 99 -1.75 -12.97 -4.52
C ALA A 99 -2.57 -13.28 -5.79
N VAL A 100 -3.76 -12.69 -5.95
CA VAL A 100 -4.60 -12.85 -7.14
C VAL A 100 -3.90 -12.27 -8.37
N LEU A 101 -3.34 -11.06 -8.27
CA LEU A 101 -2.61 -10.43 -9.38
C LEU A 101 -1.39 -11.27 -9.79
N LEU A 102 -0.67 -11.84 -8.83
CA LEU A 102 0.48 -12.69 -9.11
C LEU A 102 0.06 -14.00 -9.81
N ALA A 103 -1.06 -14.60 -9.39
CA ALA A 103 -1.61 -15.79 -10.03
C ALA A 103 -2.04 -15.52 -11.48
N VAL A 104 -2.76 -14.42 -11.71
CA VAL A 104 -3.17 -14.00 -13.07
C VAL A 104 -1.95 -13.66 -13.92
N GLY A 105 -1.01 -12.85 -13.40
CA GLY A 105 0.22 -12.48 -14.10
C GLY A 105 1.10 -13.69 -14.43
N GLY A 106 1.20 -14.66 -13.53
CA GLY A 106 1.91 -15.92 -13.77
C GLY A 106 1.24 -16.76 -14.85
N TRP A 107 -0.09 -16.86 -14.84
CA TRP A 107 -0.84 -17.52 -15.90
C TRP A 107 -0.65 -16.84 -17.27
N ILE A 108 -0.75 -15.51 -17.32
CA ILE A 108 -0.50 -14.72 -18.54
C ILE A 108 0.92 -14.93 -19.04
N MET A 109 1.93 -14.93 -18.17
CA MET A 109 3.32 -15.18 -18.55
C MET A 109 3.48 -16.54 -19.23
N ILE A 110 2.94 -17.61 -18.62
CA ILE A 110 2.99 -18.98 -19.16
C ILE A 110 2.26 -19.06 -20.51
N GLU A 111 1.06 -18.50 -20.58
CA GLU A 111 0.24 -18.51 -21.80
C GLU A 111 0.88 -17.70 -22.92
N SER A 112 1.51 -16.57 -22.61
CA SER A 112 2.23 -15.75 -23.58
C SER A 112 3.41 -16.53 -24.18
N ILE A 113 4.17 -17.25 -23.36
CA ILE A 113 5.27 -18.11 -23.85
C ILE A 113 4.73 -19.18 -24.80
N ARG A 114 3.59 -19.80 -24.49
CA ARG A 114 2.96 -20.81 -25.37
C ARG A 114 2.53 -20.20 -26.72
N ARG A 115 1.90 -19.03 -26.68
CA ARG A 115 1.42 -18.33 -27.88
C ARG A 115 2.53 -17.81 -28.80
N LEU A 116 3.78 -17.74 -28.34
CA LEU A 116 4.92 -17.50 -29.22
C LEU A 116 5.15 -18.66 -30.21
N PHE A 117 4.83 -19.89 -29.81
CA PHE A 117 5.03 -21.09 -30.61
C PHE A 117 3.77 -21.50 -31.39
N ASP A 118 2.59 -21.28 -30.81
CA ASP A 118 1.29 -21.59 -31.43
C ASP A 118 0.35 -20.38 -31.30
N PRO A 119 0.47 -19.37 -32.19
CA PRO A 119 -0.28 -18.13 -32.05
C PRO A 119 -1.75 -18.31 -32.48
N PRO A 120 -2.72 -17.90 -31.65
CA PRO A 120 -4.12 -17.86 -32.07
C PRO A 120 -4.35 -16.72 -33.07
N GLU A 121 -5.47 -16.76 -33.79
CA GLU A 121 -5.93 -15.61 -34.57
C GLU A 121 -6.48 -14.52 -33.63
N ILE A 122 -5.92 -13.31 -33.74
CA ILE A 122 -6.30 -12.17 -32.91
C ILE A 122 -7.00 -11.14 -33.78
N SER A 123 -8.17 -10.68 -33.34
CA SER A 123 -8.90 -9.62 -34.02
C SER A 123 -8.26 -8.26 -33.74
N SER A 124 -7.29 -7.87 -34.56
CA SER A 124 -6.55 -6.61 -34.43
C SER A 124 -7.46 -5.38 -34.38
N THR A 125 -8.54 -5.37 -35.17
CA THR A 125 -9.54 -4.29 -35.14
C THR A 125 -10.22 -4.17 -33.79
N ALA A 126 -10.61 -5.31 -33.18
CA ALA A 126 -11.20 -5.30 -31.85
C ALA A 126 -10.19 -4.79 -30.81
N VAL A 127 -8.95 -5.29 -30.84
CA VAL A 127 -7.89 -4.84 -29.91
C VAL A 127 -7.64 -3.33 -30.05
N LEU A 128 -7.59 -2.80 -31.28
CA LEU A 128 -7.41 -1.37 -31.52
C LEU A 128 -8.55 -0.53 -30.94
N VAL A 129 -9.80 -0.94 -31.14
CA VAL A 129 -10.97 -0.20 -30.63
C VAL A 129 -11.00 -0.23 -29.10
N PHE A 130 -10.91 -1.42 -28.50
CA PHE A 130 -10.98 -1.57 -27.04
C PHE A 130 -9.75 -0.97 -26.34
N GLY A 131 -8.56 -1.16 -26.92
CA GLY A 131 -7.32 -0.55 -26.44
C GLY A 131 -7.35 0.98 -26.52
N ALA A 132 -7.94 1.56 -27.57
CA ALA A 132 -8.06 3.02 -27.71
C ALA A 132 -9.01 3.61 -26.65
N VAL A 133 -10.10 2.90 -26.33
CA VAL A 133 -11.01 3.30 -25.24
C VAL A 133 -10.29 3.28 -23.89
N GLY A 134 -9.52 2.22 -23.60
CA GLY A 134 -8.71 2.12 -22.38
C GLY A 134 -7.66 3.23 -22.29
N LEU A 135 -6.89 3.44 -23.35
CA LEU A 135 -5.88 4.51 -23.42
C LEU A 135 -6.52 5.89 -23.21
N LEU A 136 -7.66 6.16 -23.84
CA LEU A 136 -8.37 7.43 -23.69
C LEU A 136 -8.78 7.65 -22.23
N ALA A 137 -9.28 6.62 -21.55
CA ALA A 137 -9.63 6.71 -20.14
C ALA A 137 -8.42 7.00 -19.25
N ASN A 138 -7.29 6.32 -19.49
CA ASN A 138 -6.04 6.57 -18.75
C ASN A 138 -5.51 7.99 -18.98
N VAL A 139 -5.57 8.50 -20.22
CA VAL A 139 -5.22 9.89 -20.54
C VAL A 139 -6.15 10.88 -19.82
N ILE A 140 -7.46 10.63 -19.80
CA ILE A 140 -8.41 11.46 -19.04
C ILE A 140 -8.06 11.45 -17.56
N ALA A 141 -7.74 10.29 -16.98
CA ALA A 141 -7.33 10.17 -15.58
C ALA A 141 -6.05 10.98 -15.28
N ILE A 142 -5.02 10.89 -16.13
CA ILE A 142 -3.80 11.70 -16.01
C ILE A 142 -4.12 13.20 -16.03
N VAL A 143 -4.98 13.64 -16.97
CA VAL A 143 -5.36 15.06 -17.09
C VAL A 143 -6.15 15.53 -15.87
N VAL A 144 -7.05 14.71 -15.33
CA VAL A 144 -7.80 15.01 -14.11
C VAL A 144 -6.87 15.11 -12.89
N LEU A 145 -5.95 14.16 -12.73
CA LEU A 145 -5.00 14.12 -11.61
C LEU A 145 -3.99 15.28 -11.67
N THR A 146 -3.56 15.71 -12.86
CA THR A 146 -2.59 16.80 -13.02
C THR A 146 -3.20 18.20 -12.90
N ARG A 147 -4.51 18.36 -13.13
CA ARG A 147 -5.22 19.65 -12.98
C ARG A 147 -5.69 19.93 -11.55
N GLY A 148 -5.74 18.91 -10.69
CA GLY A 148 -6.23 18.99 -9.31
C GLY A 148 -5.24 19.57 -8.29
N GLY A 149 -4.75 20.80 -8.48
CA GLY A 149 -4.09 21.61 -7.42
C GLY A 149 -2.71 21.14 -6.94
N ARG A 150 -1.80 22.10 -6.69
CA ARG A 150 -0.37 21.91 -6.38
C ARG A 150 -0.05 21.38 -4.96
N SER A 151 -0.94 20.65 -4.30
CA SER A 151 -0.57 19.97 -3.05
C SER A 151 0.12 18.66 -3.40
N SER A 152 1.45 18.70 -3.46
CA SER A 152 2.35 17.57 -3.71
C SER A 152 2.28 16.52 -2.60
N ASN A 153 1.15 15.84 -2.47
CA ASN A 153 1.00 14.74 -1.54
C ASN A 153 1.64 13.50 -2.19
N VAL A 154 2.47 12.77 -1.43
CA VAL A 154 3.17 11.56 -1.90
C VAL A 154 2.19 10.57 -2.55
N ASN A 155 0.98 10.48 -1.99
CA ASN A 155 -0.10 9.65 -2.50
C ASN A 155 -0.56 10.03 -3.91
N MET A 156 -0.60 11.33 -4.25
CA MET A 156 -0.98 11.78 -5.59
C MET A 156 0.10 11.47 -6.63
N ARG A 157 1.38 11.58 -6.23
CA ARG A 157 2.51 11.16 -7.09
C ARG A 157 2.49 9.66 -7.33
N ALA A 158 2.19 8.86 -6.29
CA ALA A 158 2.03 7.42 -6.43
C ALA A 158 0.88 7.06 -7.37
N ALA A 159 -0.29 7.69 -7.22
CA ALA A 159 -1.43 7.48 -8.12
C ALA A 159 -1.13 7.90 -9.57
N LEU A 160 -0.39 9.00 -9.79
CA LEU A 160 0.03 9.40 -11.14
C LEU A 160 1.00 8.40 -11.76
N LEU A 161 1.97 7.90 -11.00
CA LEU A 161 2.90 6.87 -11.47
C LEU A 161 2.17 5.58 -11.84
N GLU A 162 1.10 5.23 -11.13
CA GLU A 162 0.21 4.11 -11.48
C GLU A 162 -0.36 4.28 -12.89
N VAL A 163 -1.10 5.37 -13.10
CA VAL A 163 -1.82 5.58 -14.36
C VAL A 163 -0.85 5.75 -15.53
N VAL A 164 0.35 6.29 -15.28
CA VAL A 164 1.42 6.32 -16.30
C VAL A 164 1.86 4.91 -16.69
N ASN A 165 2.02 4.00 -15.73
CA ASN A 165 2.36 2.60 -16.04
C ASN A 165 1.22 1.89 -16.80
N ASP A 166 -0.04 2.13 -16.43
CA ASP A 166 -1.20 1.61 -17.17
C ASP A 166 -1.24 2.14 -18.61
N THR A 167 -0.91 3.42 -18.79
CA THR A 167 -0.81 4.05 -20.10
C THR A 167 0.28 3.38 -20.95
N LEU A 168 1.43 3.04 -20.36
CA LEU A 168 2.49 2.30 -21.05
C LEU A 168 2.01 0.89 -21.46
N GLY A 169 1.24 0.21 -20.60
CA GLY A 169 0.58 -1.05 -20.91
C GLY A 169 -0.37 -0.93 -22.11
N SER A 170 -1.30 0.03 -22.06
CA SER A 170 -2.24 0.31 -23.15
C SER A 170 -1.53 0.66 -24.47
N VAL A 171 -0.41 1.40 -24.41
CA VAL A 171 0.42 1.70 -25.60
C VAL A 171 1.05 0.43 -26.16
N ALA A 172 1.56 -0.48 -25.32
CA ALA A 172 2.11 -1.76 -25.76
C ALA A 172 1.04 -2.63 -26.46
N VAL A 173 -0.19 -2.66 -25.92
CA VAL A 173 -1.35 -3.34 -26.53
C VAL A 173 -1.66 -2.77 -27.92
N LEU A 174 -1.76 -1.44 -28.03
CA LEU A 174 -2.07 -0.78 -29.31
C LEU A 174 -0.94 -0.94 -30.34
N ALA A 175 0.32 -0.90 -29.90
CA ALA A 175 1.46 -1.14 -30.76
C ALA A 175 1.43 -2.57 -31.32
N ALA A 176 1.16 -3.58 -30.48
CA ALA A 176 1.01 -4.97 -30.93
C ALA A 176 -0.15 -5.12 -31.92
N ALA A 177 -1.31 -4.52 -31.63
CA ALA A 177 -2.46 -4.56 -32.52
C ALA A 177 -2.18 -3.90 -33.88
N GLY A 178 -1.44 -2.79 -33.90
CA GLY A 178 -0.99 -2.13 -35.12
C GLY A 178 -0.03 -3.01 -35.94
N VAL A 179 0.90 -3.71 -35.28
CA VAL A 179 1.80 -4.66 -35.94
C VAL A 179 1.01 -5.83 -36.54
N ILE A 180 0.04 -6.40 -35.81
CA ILE A 180 -0.83 -7.47 -36.32
C ILE A 180 -1.64 -6.97 -37.52
N ALA A 181 -2.21 -5.76 -37.45
CA ALA A 181 -3.00 -5.21 -38.54
C ALA A 181 -2.20 -4.95 -39.82
N LEU A 182 -0.93 -4.54 -39.69
CA LEU A 182 -0.07 -4.22 -40.85
C LEU A 182 0.66 -5.43 -41.43
N THR A 183 1.01 -6.41 -40.59
CA THR A 183 1.91 -7.52 -40.97
C THR A 183 1.27 -8.90 -40.88
N GLY A 184 0.15 -9.03 -40.17
CA GLY A 184 -0.45 -10.32 -39.82
C GLY A 184 0.32 -11.11 -38.75
N TRP A 185 1.37 -10.53 -38.15
CA TRP A 185 2.22 -11.22 -37.17
C TRP A 185 1.54 -11.35 -35.79
N GLN A 186 0.76 -12.42 -35.62
CA GLN A 186 -0.06 -12.69 -34.44
C GLN A 186 0.75 -12.77 -33.12
N GLN A 187 2.01 -13.20 -33.18
CA GLN A 187 2.88 -13.30 -32.00
C GLN A 187 3.17 -11.95 -31.34
N ALA A 188 2.91 -10.81 -32.02
CA ALA A 188 3.08 -9.49 -31.42
C ALA A 188 2.27 -9.31 -30.12
N ASP A 189 1.07 -9.91 -30.02
CA ASP A 189 0.26 -9.90 -28.81
C ASP A 189 0.93 -10.66 -27.66
N ALA A 190 1.52 -11.83 -27.94
CA ALA A 190 2.25 -12.61 -26.96
C ALA A 190 3.48 -11.85 -26.44
N VAL A 191 4.20 -11.15 -27.33
CA VAL A 191 5.34 -10.30 -26.95
C VAL A 191 4.87 -9.13 -26.06
N ALA A 192 3.81 -8.42 -26.43
CA ALA A 192 3.28 -7.35 -25.61
C ALA A 192 2.79 -7.85 -24.24
N SER A 193 2.12 -9.00 -24.21
CA SER A 193 1.67 -9.65 -22.97
C SER A 193 2.84 -9.99 -22.05
N LEU A 194 3.95 -10.51 -22.59
CA LEU A 194 5.17 -10.76 -21.82
C LEU A 194 5.77 -9.49 -21.24
N VAL A 195 5.84 -8.42 -22.04
CA VAL A 195 6.35 -7.12 -21.58
C VAL A 195 5.50 -6.60 -20.43
N ILE A 196 4.17 -6.61 -20.57
CA ILE A 196 3.24 -6.18 -19.51
C ILE A 196 3.43 -7.05 -18.25
N ALA A 197 3.51 -8.37 -18.40
CA ALA A 197 3.69 -9.29 -17.27
C ALA A 197 5.04 -9.07 -16.55
N VAL A 198 6.13 -8.80 -17.29
CA VAL A 198 7.46 -8.49 -16.72
C VAL A 198 7.44 -7.16 -15.94
N LEU A 199 6.63 -6.19 -16.35
CA LEU A 199 6.47 -4.93 -15.63
C LEU A 199 5.64 -5.09 -14.34
N ILE A 200 4.59 -5.92 -14.38
CA ILE A 200 3.66 -6.09 -13.25
C ILE A 200 4.24 -7.01 -12.16
N ILE A 201 4.75 -8.19 -12.54
CA ILE A 201 5.10 -9.27 -11.58
C ILE A 201 6.10 -8.83 -10.49
N PRO A 202 7.23 -8.16 -10.79
CA PRO A 202 8.21 -7.77 -9.76
C PRO A 202 7.61 -6.84 -8.72
N ARG A 203 6.74 -5.94 -9.16
CA ARG A 203 6.04 -5.01 -8.28
C ARG A 203 5.06 -5.73 -7.38
N THR A 204 4.26 -6.63 -7.95
CA THR A 204 3.31 -7.46 -7.19
C THR A 204 4.03 -8.34 -6.16
N LEU A 205 5.19 -8.90 -6.51
CA LEU A 205 6.03 -9.67 -5.58
C LEU A 205 6.55 -8.81 -4.43
N LYS A 206 6.97 -7.57 -4.71
CA LYS A 206 7.39 -6.63 -3.67
C LYS A 206 6.24 -6.31 -2.72
N LEU A 207 5.07 -5.96 -3.25
CA LEU A 207 3.88 -5.68 -2.44
C LEU A 207 3.48 -6.90 -1.59
N LEU A 208 3.44 -8.09 -2.19
CA LEU A 208 3.11 -9.32 -1.47
C LEU A 208 4.10 -9.60 -0.33
N ARG A 209 5.41 -9.38 -0.55
CA ARG A 209 6.43 -9.54 0.49
C ARG A 209 6.23 -8.54 1.64
N GLU A 210 5.92 -7.28 1.32
CA GLU A 210 5.67 -6.25 2.32
C GLU A 210 4.45 -6.58 3.18
N THR A 211 3.32 -6.95 2.57
CA THR A 211 2.09 -7.25 3.32
C THR A 211 2.20 -8.56 4.11
N VAL A 212 2.87 -9.58 3.56
CA VAL A 212 3.18 -10.82 4.30
C VAL A 212 4.13 -10.54 5.47
N GLY A 213 5.11 -9.66 5.31
CA GLY A 213 6.00 -9.24 6.41
C GLY A 213 5.22 -8.64 7.58
N VAL A 214 4.20 -7.81 7.29
CA VAL A 214 3.30 -7.27 8.33
C VAL A 214 2.50 -8.39 9.01
N LEU A 215 2.01 -9.37 8.27
CA LEU A 215 1.29 -10.53 8.85
C LEU A 215 2.20 -11.43 9.70
N LEU A 216 3.49 -11.52 9.34
CA LEU A 216 4.52 -12.26 10.07
C LEU A 216 5.15 -11.46 11.21
N GLU A 217 4.61 -10.27 11.51
CA GLU A 217 5.09 -9.39 12.57
C GLU A 217 6.57 -9.00 12.43
N SER A 218 7.03 -8.86 11.19
CA SER A 218 8.39 -8.40 10.89
C SER A 218 8.62 -6.95 11.32
N ALA A 219 9.88 -6.63 11.60
CA ALA A 219 10.29 -5.26 11.91
C ALA A 219 9.85 -4.27 10.82
N PRO A 220 9.34 -3.08 11.18
CA PRO A 220 8.92 -2.06 10.22
C PRO A 220 10.04 -1.70 9.24
N PRO A 221 9.77 -1.59 7.93
CA PRO A 221 10.78 -1.18 6.95
C PRO A 221 11.41 0.17 7.32
N GLY A 222 12.74 0.21 7.38
CA GLY A 222 13.49 1.43 7.72
C GLY A 222 13.73 1.64 9.23
N LEU A 223 13.29 0.72 10.08
CA LEU A 223 13.64 0.69 11.51
C LEU A 223 14.68 -0.41 11.76
N ASP A 224 15.90 -0.01 12.11
CA ASP A 224 16.98 -0.92 12.50
C ASP A 224 16.94 -1.12 14.02
N LEU A 225 16.66 -2.35 14.47
CA LEU A 225 16.55 -2.66 15.89
C LEU A 225 17.88 -2.59 16.63
N ASP A 226 19.01 -2.79 15.95
CA ASP A 226 20.33 -2.61 16.56
C ASP A 226 20.61 -1.13 16.78
N ASP A 227 20.16 -0.26 15.87
CA ASP A 227 20.24 1.18 16.05
C ASP A 227 19.31 1.67 17.16
N VAL A 228 18.08 1.17 17.21
CA VAL A 228 17.14 1.45 18.30
C VAL A 228 17.75 1.05 19.64
N ARG A 229 18.25 -0.18 19.77
CA ARG A 229 18.88 -0.66 21.01
C ARG A 229 20.03 0.23 21.44
N ARG A 230 20.95 0.56 20.52
CA ARG A 230 22.09 1.45 20.82
C ARG A 230 21.65 2.83 21.30
N HIS A 231 20.59 3.38 20.70
CA HIS A 231 20.10 4.71 21.07
C HIS A 231 19.40 4.72 22.43
N LEU A 232 18.61 3.68 22.74
CA LEU A 232 17.96 3.53 24.04
C LEU A 232 18.99 3.32 25.15
N LEU A 233 20.04 2.53 24.91
CA LEU A 233 21.18 2.34 25.83
C LEU A 233 21.99 3.62 26.11
N ALA A 234 21.90 4.62 25.23
CA ALA A 234 22.59 5.89 25.42
C ALA A 234 21.82 6.85 26.35
N LEU A 235 20.58 6.53 26.72
CA LEU A 235 19.79 7.36 27.62
C LEU A 235 20.30 7.23 29.07
N PRO A 236 20.25 8.32 29.86
CA PRO A 236 20.63 8.28 31.27
C PRO A 236 19.85 7.21 32.04
N HIS A 237 20.53 6.56 32.98
CA HIS A 237 19.98 5.52 33.86
C HIS A 237 19.60 4.19 33.19
N VAL A 238 19.73 4.06 31.86
CA VAL A 238 19.50 2.79 31.15
C VAL A 238 20.77 1.94 31.21
N LEU A 239 20.66 0.73 31.74
CA LEU A 239 21.76 -0.22 31.91
C LEU A 239 21.76 -1.29 30.82
N ASP A 240 20.58 -1.76 30.42
CA ASP A 240 20.42 -2.76 29.37
C ASP A 240 19.04 -2.63 28.71
N VAL A 241 18.92 -3.13 27.49
CA VAL A 241 17.65 -3.23 26.75
C VAL A 241 17.61 -4.62 26.12
N HIS A 242 16.58 -5.41 26.41
CA HIS A 242 16.38 -6.74 25.85
C HIS A 242 14.90 -7.00 25.55
N ASP A 243 14.58 -8.19 25.00
CA ASP A 243 13.24 -8.53 24.49
C ASP A 243 12.66 -7.43 23.58
N LEU A 244 13.53 -6.86 22.73
CA LEU A 244 13.20 -5.74 21.86
C LEU A 244 12.51 -6.25 20.60
N HIS A 245 11.18 -6.11 20.57
CA HIS A 245 10.33 -6.48 19.44
C HIS A 245 9.72 -5.23 18.83
N ALA A 246 9.84 -5.07 17.52
CA ALA A 246 9.07 -4.10 16.77
C ALA A 246 8.30 -4.77 15.66
N THR A 247 7.05 -4.35 15.49
CA THR A 247 6.14 -4.87 14.47
C THR A 247 5.26 -3.75 13.94
N GLN A 248 4.37 -4.08 13.00
CA GLN A 248 3.42 -3.15 12.44
C GLN A 248 2.03 -3.79 12.44
N ILE A 249 1.02 -3.04 12.88
CA ILE A 249 -0.37 -3.53 12.90
C ILE A 249 -1.02 -3.34 11.52
N THR A 250 -0.77 -2.19 10.89
CA THR A 250 -1.13 -1.86 9.51
C THR A 250 -0.19 -0.77 9.01
N SER A 251 -0.26 -0.43 7.72
CA SER A 251 0.46 0.68 7.10
C SER A 251 0.42 1.95 7.99
N GLY A 252 1.57 2.40 8.46
CA GLY A 252 1.68 3.61 9.27
C GLY A 252 1.30 3.47 10.76
N LEU A 253 1.13 2.25 11.26
CA LEU A 253 0.92 1.97 12.69
C LEU A 253 2.00 1.00 13.22
N PRO A 254 3.27 1.44 13.33
CA PRO A 254 4.32 0.67 13.97
C PRO A 254 4.10 0.62 15.49
N VAL A 255 4.47 -0.51 16.10
CA VAL A 255 4.40 -0.72 17.55
C VAL A 255 5.69 -1.40 18.02
N LEU A 256 6.10 -1.11 19.25
CA LEU A 256 7.33 -1.66 19.82
C LEU A 256 7.13 -2.05 21.28
N SER A 257 7.66 -3.21 21.67
CA SER A 257 7.77 -3.65 23.05
C SER A 257 9.22 -3.95 23.39
N ALA A 258 9.65 -3.55 24.59
CA ALA A 258 10.99 -3.86 25.07
C ALA A 258 11.04 -3.91 26.60
N HIS A 259 11.96 -4.70 27.11
CA HIS A 259 12.37 -4.66 28.51
C HIS A 259 13.59 -3.74 28.62
N VAL A 260 13.56 -2.84 29.60
CA VAL A 260 14.62 -1.86 29.82
C VAL A 260 15.05 -1.96 31.27
N VAL A 261 16.29 -2.39 31.47
CA VAL A 261 16.92 -2.44 32.79
C VAL A 261 17.40 -1.03 33.11
N VAL A 262 16.93 -0.49 34.23
CA VAL A 262 17.33 0.83 34.72
C VAL A 262 18.02 0.71 36.08
N GLU A 263 18.72 1.76 36.49
CA GLU A 263 19.31 1.83 37.83
C GLU A 263 18.26 1.62 38.93
N ASP A 264 18.55 0.79 39.93
CA ASP A 264 17.61 0.46 41.01
C ASP A 264 17.11 1.70 41.78
N SER A 265 17.92 2.77 41.84
CA SER A 265 17.53 4.04 42.45
C SER A 265 16.31 4.68 41.77
N CYS A 266 16.13 4.49 40.45
CA CYS A 266 15.04 5.09 39.67
C CYS A 266 13.64 4.73 40.17
N PHE A 267 13.48 3.56 40.80
CA PHE A 267 12.21 3.13 41.41
C PHE A 267 11.94 3.77 42.77
N SER A 268 12.95 4.35 43.40
CA SER A 268 12.90 4.89 44.76
C SER A 268 12.85 6.40 44.80
N ASP A 269 13.47 7.06 43.81
CA ASP A 269 13.68 8.51 43.77
C ASP A 269 12.75 9.25 42.77
N GLY A 270 11.94 8.50 42.02
CA GLY A 270 10.97 9.04 41.08
C GLY A 270 11.50 9.30 39.66
N HIS A 271 12.71 8.83 39.31
CA HIS A 271 13.22 8.95 37.93
C HIS A 271 12.58 7.94 36.96
N ALA A 272 12.02 6.82 37.40
CA ALA A 272 11.45 5.80 36.51
C ALA A 272 10.39 6.34 35.52
N PRO A 273 9.40 7.17 35.91
CA PRO A 273 8.49 7.81 34.97
C PRO A 273 9.18 8.74 33.96
N GLN A 274 10.25 9.42 34.38
CA GLN A 274 10.99 10.34 33.50
C GLN A 274 11.80 9.56 32.45
N VAL A 275 12.38 8.42 32.83
CA VAL A 275 13.03 7.51 31.88
C VAL A 275 12.01 6.95 30.91
N LEU A 276 10.81 6.58 31.36
CA LEU A 276 9.73 6.14 30.47
C LEU A 276 9.36 7.20 29.42
N ASP A 277 9.20 8.46 29.84
CA ASP A 277 8.92 9.57 28.91
C ASP A 277 10.06 9.74 27.89
N GLN A 278 11.32 9.67 28.33
CA GLN A 278 12.50 9.76 27.45
C GLN A 278 12.55 8.63 26.42
N LEU A 279 12.28 7.39 26.84
CA LEU A 279 12.22 6.23 25.96
C LEU A 279 11.13 6.40 24.89
N GLN A 280 9.94 6.86 25.29
CA GLN A 280 8.81 7.10 24.38
C GLN A 280 9.12 8.23 23.38
N THR A 281 9.66 9.37 23.85
CA THR A 281 10.07 10.48 22.98
C THR A 281 11.16 10.05 22.01
N CYS A 282 12.16 9.28 22.47
CA CYS A 282 13.24 8.77 21.63
C CYS A 282 12.69 7.97 20.44
N LEU A 283 11.78 7.02 20.69
CA LEU A 283 11.16 6.22 19.63
C LEU A 283 10.24 7.03 18.71
N ALA A 284 9.58 8.05 19.24
CA ALA A 284 8.67 8.89 18.46
C ALA A 284 9.41 9.85 17.52
N GLU A 285 10.60 10.34 17.90
CA GLU A 285 11.23 11.50 17.25
C GLU A 285 12.59 11.21 16.61
N HIS A 286 13.37 10.24 17.11
CA HIS A 286 14.79 10.10 16.70
C HIS A 286 15.01 9.19 15.49
N PHE A 287 13.98 8.44 15.06
CA PHE A 287 14.08 7.48 13.97
C PHE A 287 13.28 7.90 12.73
N PRO A 288 13.67 7.43 11.52
CA PRO A 288 12.90 7.68 10.29
C PRO A 288 11.46 7.17 10.37
N VAL A 289 11.25 6.09 11.13
CA VAL A 289 9.94 5.52 11.42
C VAL A 289 9.54 5.95 12.83
N SER A 290 8.59 6.88 12.93
CA SER A 290 8.05 7.32 14.22
C SER A 290 7.19 6.23 14.85
N VAL A 291 7.56 5.75 16.04
CA VAL A 291 6.81 4.73 16.78
C VAL A 291 6.06 5.39 17.93
N GLY A 292 4.80 5.78 17.68
CA GLY A 292 3.96 6.46 18.66
C GLY A 292 3.29 5.54 19.69
N HIS A 293 3.31 4.22 19.49
CA HIS A 293 2.78 3.26 20.44
C HIS A 293 3.86 2.28 20.86
N SER A 294 4.41 2.48 22.06
CA SER A 294 5.46 1.65 22.63
C SER A 294 5.13 1.24 24.05
N THR A 295 5.43 -0.02 24.39
CA THR A 295 5.30 -0.54 25.75
C THR A 295 6.67 -0.93 26.28
N PHE A 296 7.14 -0.23 27.31
CA PHE A 296 8.39 -0.54 27.98
C PHE A 296 8.11 -1.17 29.34
N GLN A 297 8.70 -2.34 29.58
CA GLN A 297 8.77 -2.92 30.92
C GLN A 297 10.06 -2.43 31.57
N LEU A 298 9.94 -1.62 32.62
CA LEU A 298 11.10 -1.15 33.38
C LEU A 298 11.47 -2.19 34.43
N GLU A 299 12.75 -2.54 34.47
CA GLU A 299 13.28 -3.59 35.34
C GLU A 299 14.44 -3.09 36.19
N MET A 300 14.56 -3.68 37.38
CA MET A 300 15.76 -3.55 38.22
C MET A 300 16.84 -4.51 37.73
N ALA A 301 18.11 -4.20 37.98
CA ALA A 301 19.21 -5.06 37.56
C ALA A 301 19.10 -6.50 38.12
N GLY A 302 18.52 -6.65 39.31
CA GLY A 302 18.27 -7.96 39.93
C GLY A 302 17.10 -8.76 39.36
N HIS A 303 16.28 -8.19 38.46
CA HIS A 303 15.09 -8.88 37.92
C HIS A 303 15.46 -10.06 37.02
N ALA A 304 16.54 -9.94 36.24
CA ALA A 304 17.04 -10.98 35.34
C ALA A 304 17.28 -12.34 36.03
N ALA A 305 17.51 -12.36 37.35
CA ALA A 305 17.69 -13.60 38.11
C ALA A 305 16.39 -14.39 38.37
N HIS A 306 15.23 -13.76 38.20
CA HIS A 306 13.91 -14.34 38.48
C HIS A 306 12.95 -14.30 37.28
N GLU A 307 13.42 -13.80 36.14
CA GLU A 307 12.64 -13.74 34.92
C GLU A 307 12.35 -15.16 34.40
N LEU A 308 11.10 -15.41 34.02
CA LEU A 308 10.73 -16.67 33.39
C LEU A 308 11.32 -16.67 31.97
N HIS A 309 12.12 -17.69 31.61
CA HIS A 309 12.81 -17.84 30.32
C HIS A 309 11.87 -18.05 29.10
N ALA A 310 10.83 -17.23 28.95
CA ALA A 310 9.93 -17.23 27.80
C ALA A 310 10.26 -16.13 26.77
N HIS A 311 11.23 -15.27 27.07
CA HIS A 311 11.67 -14.15 26.23
C HIS A 311 12.83 -14.59 25.32
N VAL A 312 12.67 -14.45 24.00
CA VAL A 312 13.66 -14.79 22.95
C VAL A 312 13.84 -13.60 22.02
#